data_AF-A0A2V6EQ02-F1
#
_entry.id   AF-A0A2V6EQ02-F1
#
_cell.length_a   1.000
_cell.length_b   1.000
_cell.length_c   1.000
_cell.angle_alpha   90.00
_cell.angle_beta   90.00
_cell.angle_gamma   90.00
#
_symmetry.space_group_name_H-M   'P 1'
#
loop_
_entity.id
_entity.type
_entity.pdbx_description
1 polymer ?
#
loop_
_entity_poly.entity_id
_entity_poly.type
_entity_poly.pdbx_seq_one_letter_code
_entity_poly.pdbx_strand_id
1 'polypeptide(L)' 'MKTQVLFVQGGGKNAHEEDQKLAASLQAALGSDYNVLFPRMPKESDPELEMENRYRSKDRQTRRG' A
#
# COMPACT_ATOMS: atom_id res chain seq x y z
N MET A 1 10.04 22.26 -8.62
CA MET A 1 9.50 21.28 -7.64
C MET A 1 9.51 19.92 -8.31
N LYS A 2 9.86 18.84 -7.59
CA LYS A 2 9.85 17.47 -8.17
C LYS A 2 8.46 16.85 -8.01
N THR A 3 8.02 16.08 -9.00
CA THR A 3 6.80 15.29 -8.91
C THR A 3 7.03 14.11 -7.99
N GLN A 4 6.16 13.94 -6.99
CA GLN A 4 6.27 12.81 -6.06
C GLN A 4 5.54 11.59 -6.62
N VAL A 5 6.18 10.43 -6.57
CA VAL A 5 5.62 9.14 -6.98
C VAL A 5 5.72 8.20 -5.79
N LEU A 6 4.59 7.67 -5.32
CA LEU A 6 4.59 6.65 -4.29
C LEU A 6 4.65 5.27 -4.95
N PHE A 7 5.71 4.52 -4.68
CA PHE A 7 5.81 3.12 -5.08
C PHE A 7 5.21 2.25 -3.97
N VAL A 8 4.23 1.41 -4.32
CA VAL A 8 3.60 0.46 -3.39
C VAL A 8 4.12 -0.93 -3.71
N GLN A 9 4.76 -1.57 -2.74
CA GLN A 9 5.25 -2.95 -2.87
C GLN A 9 4.12 -3.94 -3.14
N GLY A 10 4.47 -5.07 -3.75
CA GLY A 10 3.61 -6.23 -3.92
C GLY A 10 3.19 -6.87 -2.60
N GLY A 11 2.30 -7.85 -2.68
CA GLY A 11 1.87 -8.63 -1.52
C GLY A 11 2.84 -9.77 -1.23
N GLY A 12 3.14 -10.03 0.04
CA GLY A 12 3.96 -11.16 0.45
C GLY A 12 4.91 -10.82 1.59
N LYS A 13 5.44 -11.87 2.22
CA LYS A 13 6.48 -11.72 3.23
C LYS A 13 7.74 -11.17 2.57
N ASN A 14 8.31 -10.10 3.14
CA ASN A 14 9.51 -9.41 2.62
C ASN A 14 9.32 -8.70 1.27
N ALA A 15 8.08 -8.40 0.87
CA ALA A 15 7.81 -7.71 -0.41
C ALA A 15 8.56 -6.37 -0.52
N HIS A 16 8.80 -5.69 0.61
CA HIS A 16 9.59 -4.47 0.64
C HIS A 16 11.03 -4.68 0.17
N GLU A 17 11.71 -5.70 0.70
CA GLU A 17 13.08 -6.02 0.31
C GLU A 17 13.16 -6.50 -1.14
N GLU A 18 12.18 -7.30 -1.57
CA GLU A 18 12.13 -7.83 -2.94
C GLU A 18 11.92 -6.70 -3.95
N ASP A 19 11.07 -5.72 -3.64
CA ASP A 19 10.73 -4.63 -4.56
C ASP A 19 11.68 -3.42 -4.48
N GLN A 20 12.62 -3.38 -3.53
CA GLN A 20 13.55 -2.26 -3.38
C GLN A 20 14.33 -1.95 -4.68
N LYS A 21 14.77 -2.99 -5.39
CA LYS A 21 15.49 -2.83 -6.67
C LYS A 21 14.59 -2.30 -7.78
N LEU A 22 13.30 -2.64 -7.74
CA LEU A 22 12.32 -2.18 -8.71
C LEU A 22 12.00 -0.70 -8.48
N ALA A 23 11.80 -0.28 -7.23
CA ALA A 23 11.63 1.12 -6.87
C ALA A 23 12.85 1.98 -7.29
N ALA A 24 14.07 1.48 -7.08
CA ALA A 24 15.29 2.16 -7.51
C ALA A 24 15.40 2.25 -9.04
N SER A 25 15.04 1.19 -9.76
CA SER A 25 15.02 1.19 -11.23
C SER A 25 14.00 2.19 -11.79
N LEU A 26 12.84 2.32 -11.15
CA LEU A 26 11.84 3.33 -11.51
C LEU A 26 12.37 4.75 -11.30
N GLN A 27 13.05 5.03 -10.19
CA GLN A 27 13.68 6.34 -9.96
C GLN A 27 14.71 6.67 -11.05
N ALA A 28 15.51 5.69 -11.48
CA ALA A 28 16.48 5.87 -12.56
C ALA A 28 15.80 6.16 -13.90
N ALA A 29 14.71 5.46 -14.21
CA ALA A 29 13.95 5.64 -15.47
C ALA A 29 13.21 6.97 -15.53
N LEU A 30 12.64 7.43 -14.41
CA LEU A 30 11.93 8.71 -14.33
C LEU A 30 12.87 9.92 -14.29
N GLY A 31 14.11 9.73 -13.81
CA GLY A 31 15.10 10.78 -13.76
C GLY A 31 14.85 11.82 -12.66
N SER A 32 15.56 12.94 -12.74
CA SER A 32 15.68 13.91 -11.65
C SER A 32 14.42 14.73 -11.36
N ASP A 33 13.48 14.78 -12.30
CA ASP A 33 12.23 15.54 -12.19
C ASP A 33 11.23 14.87 -11.25
N TYR A 34 11.46 13.60 -10.94
CA TYR A 34 10.63 12.80 -10.04
C TYR A 34 11.36 12.44 -8.76
N ASN A 35 10.58 12.25 -7.69
CA ASN A 35 11.02 11.69 -6.42
C ASN A 35 10.17 10.45 -6.11
N VAL A 36 10.74 9.27 -6.29
CA VAL A 36 10.10 7.99 -5.98
C VAL A 36 10.24 7.73 -4.48
N LEU A 37 9.11 7.77 -3.78
CA LEU A 37 9.01 7.41 -2.38
C LEU A 37 8.70 5.91 -2.27
N PHE A 38 9.47 5.22 -1.43
CA PHE A 38 9.27 3.80 -1.15
C PHE A 38 9.34 3.52 0.36
N PRO A 39 8.35 3.96 1.14
CA PRO A 39 8.30 3.67 2.56
C PRO A 39 7.94 2.20 2.82
N ARG A 40 8.52 1.62 3.86
CA ARG A 40 8.11 0.32 4.39
C ARG A 40 6.68 0.39 4.91
N MET A 41 5.82 -0.49 4.40
CA MET A 41 4.42 -0.52 4.80
C MET A 41 4.30 -1.02 6.25
N PRO A 42 3.51 -0.37 7.12
CA PRO A 42 3.22 -0.92 8.43
C PRO A 42 2.41 -2.22 8.28
N LYS A 43 2.70 -3.22 9.12
CA LYS A 43 2.00 -4.52 9.15
C LYS A 43 2.04 -5.29 7.80
N GLU A 44 3.19 -5.35 7.12
CA GLU A 44 3.35 -6.04 5.82
C GLU A 44 2.80 -7.48 5.80
N SER A 45 2.86 -8.18 6.93
CA SER A 45 2.39 -9.56 7.08
C SER A 45 0.90 -9.70 7.40
N ASP A 46 0.23 -8.61 7.77
CA ASP A 46 -1.18 -8.58 8.13
C ASP A 46 -1.77 -7.21 7.77
N PRO A 47 -1.96 -6.93 6.47
CA PRO A 47 -2.61 -5.70 6.04
C PRO A 47 -4.04 -5.73 6.57
N GLU A 48 -4.34 -4.83 7.52
CA GLU A 48 -5.72 -4.60 7.97
C GLU A 48 -6.53 -4.09 6.78
N LEU A 49 -7.14 -5.01 6.04
CA LEU A 49 -8.19 -4.72 5.10
C LEU A 49 -9.42 -4.34 5.93
N GLU A 50 -9.51 -3.09 6.36
CA GLU A 50 -10.68 -2.53 7.07
C GLU A 50 -11.95 -2.46 6.18
N MET A 51 -12.20 -3.43 5.28
CA MET A 51 -13.43 -3.48 4.49
C MET A 51 -14.50 -4.44 5.01
N GLU A 52 -14.21 -5.29 6.00
CA GLU A 52 -15.14 -6.38 6.34
C GLU A 52 -16.07 -6.12 7.54
N ASN A 53 -15.75 -5.16 8.42
CA ASN A 53 -16.55 -4.92 9.64
C ASN A 53 -17.53 -3.73 9.55
N ARG A 54 -17.44 -2.89 8.52
CA ARG A 54 -18.33 -1.72 8.38
C ARG A 54 -19.73 -2.08 7.86
N TYR A 55 -19.86 -3.12 7.04
CA TYR A 55 -21.14 -3.52 6.45
C TYR A 55 -21.90 -4.58 7.26
N ARG A 56 -21.21 -5.49 7.96
CA ARG A 56 -21.85 -6.57 8.73
C ARG A 56 -22.62 -6.08 9.97
N SER A 57 -22.34 -4.85 10.40
CA SER A 57 -22.94 -4.25 11.60
C SER A 57 -24.32 -3.63 11.34
N LYS A 58 -24.68 -3.31 10.08
CA LYS A 58 -25.96 -2.68 9.76
C LYS A 58 -27.12 -3.66 9.56
N ASP A 59 -26.85 -4.90 9.16
CA ASP A 59 -27.91 -5.88 8.87
C ASP A 59 -28.48 -6.59 10.11
N ARG A 60 -27.78 -6.55 11.24
CA ARG A 60 -28.22 -7.24 12.47
C ARG A 60 -29.23 -6.43 13.29
N GLN A 61 -29.28 -5.12 13.10
CA GLN A 61 -30.12 -4.22 13.90
C GLN A 61 -31.53 -4.01 13.30
N THR A 62 -31.73 -4.29 12.01
CA THR A 62 -32.99 -4.06 11.29
C THR A 62 -33.98 -5.23 11.34
N ARG A 63 -33.67 -6.33 12.06
CA ARG A 63 -34.58 -7.49 12.22
C ARG A 63 -35.20 -7.62 13.63
N ARG A 64 -35.09 -6.57 14.45
CA ARG A 64 -35.85 -6.41 15.70
C ARG A 64 -36.58 -5.07 15.64
N GLY A 65 -37.68 -5.04 14.90
CA GLY A 65 -38.67 -3.96 14.85
C GLY A 65 -40.03 -4.59 14.69
#